data_AF-A0A1F7NVS4-F1
#
_entry.id   AF-A0A1F7NVS4-F1
#
_cell.length_a   1.000
_cell.length_b   1.000
_cell.length_c   1.000
_cell.angle_alpha   90.00
_cell.angle_beta   90.00
_cell.angle_gamma   90.00
#
_symmetry.space_group_name_H-M   'P 1'
#
loop_
_entity.id
_entity.type
_entity.pdbx_description
1 polymer ?
#
loop_
_entity_poly.entity_id
_entity_poly.type
_entity_poly.pdbx_seq_one_letter_code
_entity_poly.pdbx_strand_id
1 'polypeptide(L)' 'MLTMDRIRGRLVDIELEKVEPFGWVAVGVVMEGLSHEKGMLFEVKASDPVEAETKLRAEIEAFFA' A
#
# COMPACT_ATOMS: atom_id res chain seq x y z
N MET A 1 -3.40 4.96 -9.73
CA MET A 1 -2.89 6.31 -9.38
C MET A 1 -1.71 6.08 -8.46
N LEU A 2 -0.52 6.49 -8.87
CA LEU A 2 0.69 6.33 -8.05
C LEU A 2 0.72 7.46 -7.03
N THR A 3 0.73 7.10 -5.75
CA THR A 3 0.75 8.09 -4.66
C THR A 3 1.89 7.74 -3.72
N MET A 4 2.92 8.59 -3.69
CA MET A 4 3.97 8.51 -2.69
C MET A 4 3.46 9.09 -1.38
N ASP A 5 3.41 8.26 -0.35
CA ASP A 5 2.89 8.60 0.96
C ASP A 5 3.97 8.45 2.06
N ARG A 6 3.69 9.01 3.24
CA ARG A 6 4.59 8.90 4.41
C ARG A 6 3.84 8.28 5.57
N ILE A 7 4.12 7.00 5.81
CA ILE A 7 3.52 6.23 6.89
C ILE A 7 4.59 5.98 7.96
N ARG A 8 4.34 6.44 9.19
CA ARG A 8 5.30 6.33 10.32
C ARG A 8 6.72 6.83 9.99
N GLY A 9 6.82 7.87 9.16
CA GLY A 9 8.09 8.47 8.73
C GLY A 9 8.80 7.73 7.59
N ARG A 10 8.22 6.64 7.08
CA ARG A 10 8.75 5.84 5.96
C ARG A 10 8.08 6.26 4.67
N LEU A 11 8.84 6.30 3.57
CA LEU A 11 8.28 6.50 2.24
C LEU A 11 7.61 5.22 1.77
N VAL A 12 6.37 5.34 1.33
CA VAL A 12 5.57 4.24 0.82
C VAL A 12 5.05 4.63 -0.54
N ASP A 13 5.34 3.82 -1.57
CA ASP A 13 4.66 3.96 -2.86
C ASP A 13 3.39 3.12 -2.83
N ILE A 14 2.25 3.76 -3.12
CA ILE A 14 0.94 3.10 -3.10
C ILE A 14 0.37 3.08 -4.50
N GLU A 15 0.06 1.86 -4.95
CA GLU A 15 -0.61 1.57 -6.21
C GLU A 15 -1.98 0.96 -5.93
N LEU A 16 -3.00 1.51 -6.59
CA LEU A 16 -4.37 0.98 -6.58
C LEU A 16 -4.71 0.47 -7.96
N GLU A 17 -5.08 -0.81 -8.04
CA GLU A 17 -5.52 -1.48 -9.25
C GLU A 17 -6.93 -2.06 -9.06
N LYS A 18 -7.80 -1.88 -10.05
CA LYS A 18 -9.10 -2.53 -10.08
C LYS A 18 -8.95 -3.91 -10.74
N VAL A 19 -9.21 -4.97 -9.98
CA VAL A 19 -9.07 -6.37 -10.43
C VAL A 19 -10.42 -7.08 -10.35
N GLU A 20 -11.02 -7.39 -11.49
CA GLU A 20 -12.28 -8.15 -11.56
C GLU A 20 -12.02 -9.67 -11.46
N PRO A 21 -12.87 -10.46 -10.77
CA PRO A 21 -14.07 -10.08 -10.02
C PRO A 21 -13.78 -9.68 -8.55
N PHE A 22 -12.52 -9.48 -8.17
CA PHE A 22 -12.07 -9.33 -6.78
C PHE A 22 -12.23 -7.91 -6.19
N GLY A 23 -12.60 -6.92 -7.00
CA GLY A 23 -12.79 -5.53 -6.58
C GLY A 23 -11.55 -4.68 -6.81
N TRP A 24 -11.01 -4.11 -5.75
CA TRP A 24 -9.82 -3.25 -5.75
C TRP A 24 -8.69 -3.88 -4.93
N VAL A 25 -7.48 -3.81 -5.48
CA VAL A 25 -6.24 -4.24 -4.83
C VAL A 25 -5.40 -2.99 -4.58
N ALA A 26 -4.94 -2.82 -3.34
CA ALA A 26 -3.98 -1.80 -2.97
C ALA A 26 -2.65 -2.48 -2.67
N VAL A 27 -1.59 -2.05 -3.35
CA VAL A 27 -0.22 -2.51 -3.15
C VAL A 27 0.60 -1.35 -2.60
N GLY A 28 1.27 -1.58 -1.48
CA GLY A 28 2.13 -0.60 -0.82
C GLY A 28 3.57 -1.11 -0.76
N VAL A 29 4.52 -0.33 -1.27
CA VAL A 29 5.95 -0.66 -1.22
C VAL A 29 6.68 0.31 -0.30
N VAL A 30 7.14 -0.18 0.84
CA VAL A 30 7.87 0.62 1.85
C VAL A 30 9.36 0.69 1.49
N MET A 31 9.84 1.90 1.17
CA MET A 31 11.21 2.21 0.81
C MET A 31 12.02 2.66 2.04
N GLU A 32 12.55 1.72 2.82
CA GLU A 32 13.47 2.04 3.93
C GLU A 32 14.92 2.14 3.45
N GLY A 33 15.29 3.23 2.78
CA GLY A 33 16.65 3.41 2.25
C GLY A 33 17.05 2.37 1.19
N LEU A 34 16.07 1.63 0.68
CA LEU A 34 16.19 0.59 -0.34
C LEU A 34 15.47 1.07 -1.62
N SER A 35 15.98 0.68 -2.79
CA SER A 35 15.31 0.91 -4.07
C SER A 35 13.96 0.17 -4.11
N HIS A 36 13.02 0.58 -4.98
CA HIS A 36 11.70 -0.07 -5.13
C HIS A 36 11.78 -1.60 -5.23
N GLU A 37 12.79 -2.14 -5.92
CA GLU A 37 13.01 -3.59 -6.10
C GLU A 37 13.39 -4.33 -4.80
N LYS A 38 13.70 -3.60 -3.73
CA LYS A 38 14.11 -4.12 -2.42
C LYS A 38 13.17 -3.65 -1.29
N GLY A 39 12.12 -2.90 -1.62
CA GLY A 39 11.14 -2.43 -0.65
C GLY A 39 10.31 -3.57 -0.04
N MET A 40 9.73 -3.33 1.13
CA MET A 40 8.81 -4.29 1.74
C MET A 40 7.41 -4.10 1.15
N LEU A 41 6.83 -5.19 0.63
CA LEU A 41 5.54 -5.16 -0.07
C LEU A 41 4.38 -5.56 0.85
N PHE A 42 3.32 -4.77 0.81
CA PHE A 42 2.04 -5.00 1.47
C PHE A 42 0.94 -5.04 0.38
N GLU A 43 -0.01 -5.96 0.51
CA GLU A 43 -1.12 -6.11 -0.42
C GLU A 43 -2.41 -6.33 0.34
N VAL A 44 -3.43 -5.54 0.04
CA VAL A 44 -4.79 -5.74 0.58
C VAL A 44 -5.84 -5.68 -0.52
N LYS A 45 -6.99 -6.32 -0.27
CA LYS A 45 -8.13 -6.38 -1.18
C LYS A 45 -9.37 -5.79 -0.53
N ALA A 46 -10.14 -5.02 -1.30
CA ALA A 46 -11.37 -4.38 -0.85
C ALA A 46 -12.38 -4.21 -1.97
N SER A 47 -13.61 -3.87 -1.61
CA SER A 47 -14.70 -3.70 -2.61
C SER A 47 -14.62 -2.34 -3.30
N ASP A 48 -13.97 -1.36 -2.67
CA ASP A 48 -13.81 0.00 -3.17
C ASP A 48 -12.35 0.49 -2.98
N PRO A 49 -11.90 1.47 -3.79
CA PRO A 49 -10.50 1.90 -3.77
C PRO A 49 -10.12 2.62 -2.48
N VAL A 50 -11.06 3.28 -1.81
CA VAL A 50 -10.80 4.04 -0.58
C VAL A 50 -10.61 3.09 0.59
N GLU A 51 -11.45 2.06 0.68
CA GLU A 51 -11.32 0.97 1.65
C GLU A 51 -10.00 0.21 1.41
N ALA A 52 -9.62 -0.06 0.16
CA ALA A 52 -8.36 -0.73 -0.17
C ALA A 52 -7.17 0.08 0.35
N GLU A 53 -7.13 1.39 0.04
CA GLU A 53 -6.05 2.27 0.50
C GLU A 53 -6.03 2.40 2.03
N THR A 54 -7.20 2.57 2.66
CA THR A 54 -7.31 2.71 4.13
C THR A 54 -6.81 1.46 4.86
N LYS A 55 -7.19 0.27 4.36
CA LYS A 55 -6.72 -1.01 4.91
C LYS A 55 -5.22 -1.16 4.74
N LEU A 56 -4.67 -0.82 3.57
CA LEU A 56 -3.25 -0.92 3.29
C LEU A 56 -2.46 -0.03 4.25
N ARG A 57 -2.90 1.22 4.43
CA ARG A 57 -2.30 2.16 5.37
C ARG A 57 -2.31 1.61 6.79
N ALA A 58 -3.46 1.10 7.25
CA ALA A 58 -3.58 0.54 8.60
C ALA A 58 -2.68 -0.70 8.80
N GLU A 59 -2.53 -1.55 7.78
CA GLU A 59 -1.67 -2.73 7.84
C GLU A 59 -0.19 -2.35 7.94
N ILE A 60 0.25 -1.39 7.13
CA ILE A 60 1.61 -0.84 7.18
C ILE A 60 1.86 -0.15 8.53
N GLU A 61 0.89 0.63 9.02
CA GLU A 61 1.00 1.29 10.33
C GLU A 61 1.10 0.29 11.47
N ALA A 62 0.30 -0.78 11.46
CA ALA A 62 0.30 -1.82 12.48
C ALA A 62 1.60 -2.64 12.48
N PHE A 63 2.19 -2.87 11.29
CA PHE A 63 3.46 -3.58 11.17
C PHE A 63 4.64 -2.82 11.80
N PHE A 64 4.57 -1.48 11.83
CA PHE A 64 5.61 -0.61 12.41
C PHE A 64 5.21 0.05 13.75
N ALA A 65 4.10 -0.36 14.37
CA ALA A 65 3.65 0.09 15.68
C ALA A 65 4.46 -0.55 16.82
#